data_AF-A0A9P1CPP5-F1
#
_entry.id   AF-A0A9P1CPP5-F1
#
_cell.length_a   1.000
_cell.length_b   1.000
_cell.length_c   1.000
_cell.angle_alpha   90.00
_cell.angle_beta   90.00
_cell.angle_gamma   90.00
#
_symmetry.space_group_name_H-M   'P 1'
#
loop_
_entity.id
_entity.type
_entity.pdbx_description
1 polymer ?
#
loop_
_entity_poly.entity_id
_entity_poly.type
_entity_poly.pdbx_seq_one_letter_code
_entity_poly.pdbx_strand_id
1 'polypeptide(L)'
;MAAAQPGASNSPAEVVVDPVCVQQITDLLNSKKPVNQLLDQVVKVLSKYGLAYTSTLTPGQLLCHPQNRSKAMVNCLDMWDKGAKMLQVGMSRQLIGHSLAIELAIDPVKRQDQVNANSMLVQEADGGLAPISGQERYLTLSSSHTTAFLRAIQHGCPPKTLNLEGGLDISKDDPCWDLITQGWTWTILSHLVETQFPQLPTMLQSALNSPNQVMKAANELELAAQLSQYFSLGLELQEAKEKVLAINTCPAEVLKCLTHMVQNYCGGPPAFPFIKVLQAISRNSNIQLLVGQDLMESLAYTNFKQPGEVFTLCRIALWATMLTTWKHQDGIQKLVTKADIEKLKSKTNISKLQLAERQLQGALDVVEKCQDQQHATKCLGRMMIRTILFILQKQKWGKETSKTWKTQDEILEAFTQEMANPKVESLQAAEPLVPRDLAKASSQDMALFQNPHIKLNKLHLQKDYPGKVFELTALDDSKATMVHKPVLAPPITLQIPFEELSKWKVSKAKMPEMYPAHRTQDMLPQALPFCKEEVARMEATLALHEACQKHAVSPQQVAFALHPASLFTLEAIKKPKGLKLIPMGHLSKAKDELPKGAITMEHGGVTWHIHPWKSL
;
A
#
# COMPACT_ATOMS: atom_id res chain seq x y z
N MET A 1 67.32 33.41 -30.34
CA MET A 1 66.05 33.89 -30.92
C MET A 1 64.95 32.98 -30.43
N ALA A 2 63.97 33.56 -29.74
CA ALA A 2 63.06 32.87 -28.82
C ALA A 2 62.00 32.03 -29.54
N ALA A 3 61.75 30.84 -29.00
CA ALA A 3 60.61 29.98 -29.32
C ALA A 3 59.34 30.52 -28.63
N ALA A 4 58.24 30.55 -29.38
CA ALA A 4 56.93 30.98 -28.89
C ALA A 4 56.31 29.91 -27.98
N GLN A 5 55.82 30.34 -26.81
CA GLN A 5 55.04 29.51 -25.88
C GLN A 5 53.61 29.30 -26.42
N PRO A 6 53.04 28.08 -26.32
CA PRO A 6 51.62 27.87 -26.58
C PRO A 6 50.78 28.31 -25.37
N GLY A 7 49.65 28.94 -25.70
CA GLY A 7 48.76 29.65 -24.79
C GLY A 7 48.19 28.83 -23.64
N ALA A 8 47.92 29.54 -22.54
CA ALA A 8 47.22 29.08 -21.37
C ALA A 8 45.86 28.44 -21.75
N SER A 9 45.67 27.20 -21.32
CA SER A 9 44.37 26.55 -21.27
C SER A 9 43.46 27.33 -20.32
N ASN A 10 42.43 27.98 -20.87
CA ASN A 10 41.30 28.45 -20.08
C ASN A 10 40.58 27.22 -19.51
N SER A 11 40.86 26.91 -18.24
CA SER A 11 39.98 26.10 -17.40
C SER A 11 38.58 26.73 -17.45
N PRO A 12 37.49 25.96 -17.64
CA PRO A 12 36.15 26.52 -17.55
C PRO A 12 35.99 27.17 -16.17
N ALA A 13 35.69 28.47 -16.15
CA ALA A 13 35.41 29.18 -14.92
C ALA A 13 34.31 28.42 -14.17
N GLU A 14 34.63 27.96 -12.96
CA GLU A 14 33.68 27.31 -12.08
C GLU A 14 32.52 28.29 -11.89
N VAL A 15 31.30 27.92 -12.32
CA VAL A 15 30.13 28.79 -12.21
C VAL A 15 29.73 28.80 -10.74
N VAL A 16 30.28 29.76 -10.00
CA VAL A 16 30.07 29.92 -8.56
C VAL A 16 28.82 30.78 -8.34
N VAL A 17 27.94 30.33 -7.44
CA VAL A 17 26.76 31.11 -7.01
C VAL A 17 27.23 32.42 -6.38
N ASP A 18 26.59 33.54 -6.74
CA ASP A 18 26.92 34.86 -6.21
C ASP A 18 27.02 34.82 -4.65
N PRO A 19 28.15 35.23 -4.04
CA PRO A 19 28.32 35.17 -2.58
C PRO A 19 27.25 35.94 -1.79
N VAL A 20 26.71 37.03 -2.36
CA VAL A 20 25.61 37.79 -1.75
C VAL A 20 24.32 36.97 -1.77
N CYS A 21 24.08 36.20 -2.84
CA CYS A 21 22.99 35.23 -2.88
C CYS A 21 23.19 34.14 -1.80
N VAL A 22 24.41 33.63 -1.65
CA VAL A 22 24.74 32.64 -0.61
C VAL A 22 24.42 33.15 0.78
N GLN A 23 24.84 34.37 1.10
CA GLN A 23 24.54 34.98 2.40
C GLN A 23 23.03 35.16 2.60
N GLN A 24 22.30 35.71 1.63
CA GLN A 24 20.86 35.95 1.75
C GLN A 24 20.05 34.66 1.96
N ILE A 25 20.38 33.59 1.23
CA ILE A 25 19.73 32.30 1.42
C ILE A 25 20.08 31.70 2.78
N THR A 26 21.34 31.80 3.20
CA THR A 26 21.80 31.31 4.51
C THR A 26 21.08 32.03 5.66
N ASP A 27 20.94 33.35 5.57
CA ASP A 27 20.21 34.16 6.56
C ASP A 27 18.72 33.76 6.61
N LEU A 28 18.11 33.48 5.46
CA LEU A 28 16.74 32.98 5.41
C LEU A 28 16.61 31.61 6.06
N LEU A 29 17.52 30.67 5.75
CA LEU A 29 17.51 29.32 6.31
C LEU A 29 17.75 29.29 7.82
N ASN A 30 18.51 30.26 8.35
CA ASN A 30 18.76 30.43 9.78
C ASN A 30 17.65 31.23 10.49
N SER A 31 16.71 31.84 9.74
CA SER A 31 15.61 32.61 10.33
C SER A 31 14.53 31.69 10.91
N LYS A 32 13.82 32.16 11.95
CA LYS A 32 12.68 31.46 12.56
C LYS A 32 11.36 31.67 11.82
N LYS A 33 11.40 32.01 10.53
CA LYS A 33 10.19 32.28 9.74
C LYS A 33 9.42 30.98 9.47
N PRO A 34 8.08 31.02 9.41
CA PRO A 34 7.28 29.88 8.99
C PRO A 34 7.68 29.36 7.60
N VAL A 35 7.59 28.04 7.40
CA VAL A 35 8.13 27.35 6.22
C VAL A 35 7.59 27.90 4.87
N ASN A 36 6.32 28.31 4.82
CA ASN A 36 5.73 28.86 3.60
C ASN A 36 6.23 30.28 3.30
N GLN A 37 6.51 31.09 4.33
CA GLN A 37 7.12 32.41 4.13
C GLN A 37 8.58 32.30 3.68
N LEU A 38 9.27 31.25 4.14
CA LEU A 38 10.62 30.93 3.68
C LEU A 38 10.64 30.54 2.20
N LEU A 39 9.71 29.68 1.77
CA LEU A 39 9.58 29.28 0.37
C LEU A 39 9.49 30.49 -0.56
N ASP A 40 8.56 31.41 -0.32
CA ASP A 40 8.34 32.58 -1.18
C ASP A 40 9.58 33.49 -1.24
N GLN A 41 10.25 33.70 -0.10
CA GLN A 41 11.43 34.55 -0.03
C GLN A 41 12.65 33.90 -0.68
N VAL A 42 12.85 32.59 -0.47
CA VAL A 42 13.91 31.84 -1.12
C VAL A 42 13.74 31.87 -2.64
N VAL A 43 12.55 31.54 -3.16
CA VAL A 43 12.29 31.55 -4.60
C VAL A 43 12.52 32.96 -5.17
N LYS A 44 12.06 34.01 -4.47
CA LYS A 44 12.29 35.40 -4.88
C LYS A 44 13.77 35.78 -4.95
N VAL A 45 14.57 35.37 -3.96
CA VAL A 45 16.02 35.60 -3.96
C VAL A 45 16.67 34.83 -5.11
N LEU A 46 16.36 33.53 -5.26
CA LEU A 46 16.92 32.73 -6.35
C LEU A 46 16.57 33.29 -7.73
N SER A 47 15.33 33.75 -7.94
CA SER A 47 14.93 34.39 -9.20
C SER A 47 15.69 35.70 -9.46
N LYS A 48 15.94 36.50 -8.43
CA LYS A 48 16.73 37.75 -8.55
C LYS A 48 18.14 37.48 -9.09
N TYR A 49 18.76 36.37 -8.71
CA TYR A 49 20.11 35.97 -9.14
C TYR A 49 20.11 35.01 -10.34
N GLY A 50 18.97 34.82 -11.02
CA GLY A 50 18.89 33.94 -12.20
C GLY A 50 18.98 32.45 -11.89
N LEU A 51 18.83 32.05 -10.63
CA LEU A 51 18.87 30.66 -10.16
C LEU A 51 17.49 30.01 -10.09
N ALA A 52 16.43 30.76 -10.37
CA ALA A 52 15.08 30.25 -10.52
C ALA A 52 14.35 30.93 -11.67
N TYR A 53 13.70 30.15 -12.53
CA TYR A 53 12.97 30.64 -13.70
C TYR A 53 11.65 29.89 -13.90
N THR A 54 10.76 30.41 -14.73
CA THR A 54 9.47 29.78 -15.03
C THR A 54 9.50 29.14 -16.41
N SER A 55 8.96 27.93 -16.53
CA SER A 55 8.77 27.25 -17.82
C SER A 55 7.56 26.34 -17.80
N THR A 56 6.98 26.06 -18.97
CA THR A 56 5.94 25.06 -19.13
C THR A 56 6.58 23.71 -19.40
N LEU A 57 6.35 22.73 -18.52
CA LEU A 57 6.93 21.39 -18.62
C LEU A 57 5.83 20.34 -18.79
N THR A 58 6.10 19.37 -19.64
CA THR A 58 5.30 18.14 -19.78
C THR A 58 5.75 17.09 -18.76
N PRO A 59 4.87 16.16 -18.35
CA PRO A 59 5.23 15.09 -17.43
C PRO A 59 6.46 14.27 -17.86
N GLY A 60 6.62 14.02 -19.16
CA GLY A 60 7.75 13.25 -19.70
C GLY A 60 9.14 13.86 -19.46
N GLN A 61 9.21 15.13 -19.07
CA GLN A 61 10.48 15.82 -18.78
C GLN A 61 10.90 15.74 -17.31
N LEU A 62 10.07 15.11 -16.45
CA LEU A 62 10.16 15.20 -15.00
C LEU A 62 10.33 13.83 -14.33
N LEU A 63 11.31 13.75 -13.44
CA LEU A 63 11.51 12.67 -12.47
C LEU A 63 11.13 13.13 -11.06
N CYS A 64 11.04 12.22 -10.09
CA CYS A 64 10.84 12.59 -8.69
C CYS A 64 12.19 12.88 -8.02
N HIS A 65 12.30 13.97 -7.25
CA HIS A 65 13.52 14.26 -6.50
C HIS A 65 13.80 13.16 -5.44
N PRO A 66 15.03 12.64 -5.31
CA PRO A 66 15.36 11.54 -4.36
C PRO A 66 15.07 11.86 -2.89
N GLN A 67 15.07 13.14 -2.51
CA GLN A 67 14.74 13.58 -1.14
C GLN A 67 13.22 13.64 -0.84
N ASN A 68 12.35 13.46 -1.85
CA ASN A 68 10.90 13.61 -1.69
C ASN A 68 10.33 12.75 -0.55
N ARG A 69 9.52 13.37 0.32
CA ARG A 69 8.92 12.77 1.53
C ARG A 69 9.96 12.01 2.37
N SER A 70 11.06 12.68 2.71
CA SER A 70 12.17 12.09 3.47
C SER A 70 12.69 10.79 2.85
N LYS A 71 12.95 10.85 1.54
CA LYS A 71 13.46 9.75 0.70
C LYS A 71 12.48 8.60 0.43
N ALA A 72 11.21 8.74 0.81
CA ALA A 72 10.17 7.78 0.45
C ALA A 72 9.74 7.88 -1.02
N MET A 73 10.01 9.01 -1.69
CA MET A 73 9.65 9.29 -3.08
C MET A 73 8.13 9.14 -3.36
N VAL A 74 7.73 8.67 -4.54
CA VAL A 74 6.32 8.45 -4.92
C VAL A 74 5.93 7.04 -4.52
N ASN A 75 4.78 6.87 -3.87
CA ASN A 75 4.20 5.54 -3.68
C ASN A 75 3.28 5.25 -4.88
N CYS A 76 3.59 4.20 -5.66
CA CYS A 76 2.87 3.86 -6.89
C CYS A 76 1.36 3.66 -6.66
N LEU A 77 0.98 3.07 -5.53
CA LEU A 77 -0.40 2.72 -5.23
C LEU A 77 -1.19 3.97 -4.80
N ASP A 78 -0.60 4.80 -3.93
CA ASP A 78 -1.13 6.12 -3.56
C ASP A 78 -1.26 7.04 -4.78
N MET A 79 -0.29 6.97 -5.71
CA MET A 79 -0.32 7.70 -6.97
C MET A 79 -1.53 7.30 -7.82
N TRP A 80 -1.77 6.00 -8.02
CA TRP A 80 -2.93 5.51 -8.79
C TRP A 80 -4.27 5.83 -8.12
N ASP A 81 -4.39 5.68 -6.78
CA ASP A 81 -5.62 6.01 -6.05
C ASP A 81 -5.94 7.52 -6.13
N LYS A 82 -4.94 8.38 -5.94
CA LYS A 82 -5.09 9.83 -6.10
C LYS A 82 -5.43 10.20 -7.54
N GLY A 83 -4.72 9.63 -8.51
CA GLY A 83 -4.94 9.88 -9.93
C GLY A 83 -6.35 9.49 -10.38
N ALA A 84 -6.85 8.32 -9.96
CA ALA A 84 -8.22 7.88 -10.26
C ALA A 84 -9.26 8.85 -9.68
N LYS A 85 -9.06 9.35 -8.46
CA LYS A 85 -9.92 10.39 -7.86
C LYS A 85 -9.85 11.72 -8.62
N MET A 86 -8.66 12.11 -9.09
CA MET A 86 -8.50 13.31 -9.91
C MET A 86 -9.26 13.21 -11.23
N LEU A 87 -9.23 12.04 -11.88
CA LEU A 87 -10.03 11.80 -13.08
C LEU A 87 -11.54 11.84 -12.77
N GLN A 88 -11.96 11.21 -11.68
CA GLN A 88 -13.37 11.18 -11.27
C GLN A 88 -13.94 12.58 -10.97
N VAL A 89 -13.15 13.44 -10.33
CA VAL A 89 -13.53 14.84 -10.05
C VAL A 89 -13.43 15.72 -11.31
N GLY A 90 -12.62 15.31 -12.29
CA GLY A 90 -12.24 16.10 -13.45
C GLY A 90 -10.92 16.83 -13.23
N MET A 91 -9.93 16.54 -14.06
CA MET A 91 -8.65 17.26 -14.04
C MET A 91 -8.80 18.64 -14.69
N SER A 92 -8.14 19.65 -14.11
CA SER A 92 -8.09 21.01 -14.67
C SER A 92 -6.71 21.61 -14.46
N ARG A 93 -6.10 22.12 -15.54
CA ARG A 93 -4.81 22.84 -15.48
C ARG A 93 -4.85 24.02 -14.51
N GLN A 94 -5.99 24.71 -14.42
CA GLN A 94 -6.14 25.89 -13.55
C GLN A 94 -6.16 25.53 -12.06
N LEU A 95 -6.51 24.29 -11.72
CA LEU A 95 -6.55 23.79 -10.34
C LEU A 95 -5.25 23.11 -9.93
N ILE A 96 -4.29 22.97 -10.85
CA ILE A 96 -2.94 22.53 -10.48
C ILE A 96 -2.25 23.72 -9.80
N GLY A 97 -2.03 23.58 -8.49
CA GLY A 97 -1.34 24.58 -7.69
C GLY A 97 0.10 24.82 -8.10
N HIS A 98 0.77 25.70 -7.36
CA HIS A 98 2.16 26.06 -7.62
C HIS A 98 3.09 24.83 -7.67
N SER A 99 3.72 24.61 -8.82
CA SER A 99 4.57 23.46 -9.07
C SER A 99 6.04 23.89 -9.14
N LEU A 100 6.90 23.24 -8.36
CA LEU A 100 8.32 23.54 -8.24
C LEU A 100 9.15 22.31 -8.63
N ALA A 101 10.18 22.53 -9.45
CA ALA A 101 11.15 21.51 -9.83
C ALA A 101 12.59 22.06 -9.72
N ILE A 102 13.56 21.16 -9.79
CA ILE A 102 14.99 21.51 -9.87
C ILE A 102 15.62 20.77 -11.04
N GLU A 103 16.58 21.38 -11.72
CA GLU A 103 17.32 20.71 -12.79
C GLU A 103 18.06 19.48 -12.28
N LEU A 104 18.15 18.44 -13.12
CA LEU A 104 19.08 17.34 -12.89
C LEU A 104 20.51 17.88 -12.79
N ALA A 105 21.31 17.26 -11.92
CA ALA A 105 22.71 17.63 -11.78
C ALA A 105 23.46 17.50 -13.12
N ILE A 106 24.42 18.39 -13.32
CA ILE A 106 25.44 18.28 -14.38
C ILE A 106 26.58 17.37 -13.91
N ASP A 107 26.88 17.37 -12.61
CA ASP A 107 27.83 16.44 -12.02
C ASP A 107 27.41 14.98 -12.33
N PRO A 108 28.25 14.19 -13.01
CA PRO A 108 27.88 12.85 -13.46
C PRO A 108 27.49 11.91 -12.32
N VAL A 109 28.16 11.99 -11.17
CA VAL A 109 27.92 11.09 -10.03
C VAL A 109 26.55 11.40 -9.42
N LYS A 110 26.31 12.66 -9.07
CA LYS A 110 25.03 13.10 -8.51
C LYS A 110 23.87 12.89 -9.48
N ARG A 111 24.09 13.12 -10.78
CA ARG A 111 23.08 12.86 -11.81
C ARG A 111 22.74 11.37 -11.86
N GLN A 112 23.76 10.51 -11.84
CA GLN A 112 23.56 9.07 -11.84
C GLN A 112 22.79 8.62 -10.60
N ASP A 113 23.09 9.17 -9.42
CA ASP A 113 22.35 8.90 -8.19
C ASP A 113 20.87 9.31 -8.29
N GLN A 114 20.59 10.48 -8.85
CA GLN A 114 19.23 10.98 -9.07
C GLN A 114 18.43 10.08 -10.03
N VAL A 115 19.07 9.63 -11.12
CA VAL A 115 18.45 8.73 -12.11
C VAL A 115 18.29 7.31 -11.54
N ASN A 116 19.28 6.81 -10.80
CA ASN A 116 19.25 5.49 -10.17
C ASN A 116 18.11 5.39 -9.15
N ALA A 117 17.91 6.41 -8.32
CA ALA A 117 16.79 6.44 -7.37
C ALA A 117 15.43 6.30 -8.06
N ASN A 118 15.22 6.98 -9.19
CA ASN A 118 14.00 6.84 -9.99
C ASN A 118 13.92 5.51 -10.73
N SER A 119 15.06 4.96 -11.18
CA SER A 119 15.11 3.66 -11.85
C SER A 119 14.70 2.54 -10.90
N MET A 120 15.23 2.57 -9.68
CA MET A 120 14.83 1.66 -8.61
C MET A 120 13.35 1.80 -8.29
N LEU A 121 12.85 3.03 -8.20
CA LEU A 121 11.43 3.27 -7.94
C LEU A 121 10.51 2.68 -9.03
N VAL A 122 10.89 2.81 -10.30
CA VAL A 122 10.16 2.22 -11.43
C VAL A 122 10.21 0.69 -11.37
N GLN A 123 11.36 0.10 -11.06
CA GLN A 123 11.52 -1.34 -10.90
C GLN A 123 10.65 -1.88 -9.75
N GLU A 124 10.62 -1.19 -8.59
CA GLU A 124 9.77 -1.55 -7.46
C GLU A 124 8.27 -1.49 -7.79
N ALA A 125 7.86 -0.59 -8.67
CA ALA A 125 6.46 -0.43 -9.07
C ALA A 125 5.95 -1.54 -10.01
N ASP A 126 6.83 -2.44 -10.49
CA ASP A 126 6.47 -3.61 -11.29
C ASP A 126 5.56 -3.26 -12.50
N GLY A 127 5.99 -2.24 -13.27
CA GLY A 127 5.23 -1.74 -14.43
C GLY A 127 4.09 -0.79 -14.09
N GLY A 128 3.85 -0.45 -12.81
CA GLY A 128 2.86 0.55 -12.40
C GLY A 128 3.32 2.00 -12.58
N LEU A 129 4.60 2.24 -12.89
CA LEU A 129 5.19 3.54 -13.21
C LEU A 129 5.84 3.52 -14.59
N ALA A 130 5.81 4.66 -15.27
CA ALA A 130 6.44 4.80 -16.58
C ALA A 130 7.97 4.66 -16.51
N PRO A 131 8.60 3.98 -17.48
CA PRO A 131 10.05 3.90 -17.56
C PRO A 131 10.68 5.27 -17.79
N ILE A 132 11.95 5.39 -17.39
CA ILE A 132 12.77 6.56 -17.70
C ILE A 132 13.07 6.56 -19.19
N SER A 133 12.78 7.68 -19.85
CA SER A 133 12.86 7.85 -21.31
C SER A 133 14.17 8.46 -21.79
N GLY A 134 14.95 9.06 -20.88
CA GLY A 134 16.14 9.85 -21.20
C GLY A 134 15.83 11.29 -21.61
N GLN A 135 14.56 11.65 -21.77
CA GLN A 135 14.11 13.02 -22.05
C GLN A 135 13.98 13.87 -20.79
N GLU A 136 14.13 13.25 -19.61
CA GLU A 136 13.98 13.92 -18.34
C GLU A 136 15.13 14.89 -18.08
N ARG A 137 14.78 16.10 -17.65
CA ARG A 137 15.73 17.19 -17.37
C ARG A 137 15.59 17.75 -15.96
N TYR A 138 14.49 17.43 -15.28
CA TYR A 138 14.11 18.06 -14.02
C TYR A 138 13.61 17.03 -13.00
N LEU A 139 13.70 17.39 -11.73
CA LEU A 139 13.24 16.64 -10.57
C LEU A 139 12.16 17.44 -9.84
N THR A 140 10.99 16.84 -9.64
CA THR A 140 9.85 17.48 -8.97
C THR A 140 10.13 17.68 -7.47
N LEU A 141 9.95 18.90 -6.97
CA LEU A 141 9.90 19.24 -5.54
C LEU A 141 8.45 19.35 -5.03
N SER A 142 7.48 19.53 -5.94
CA SER A 142 6.05 19.36 -5.68
C SER A 142 5.34 18.69 -6.87
N SER A 143 4.06 18.36 -6.72
CA SER A 143 3.26 17.74 -7.80
C SER A 143 3.82 16.40 -8.33
N SER A 144 4.62 15.68 -7.52
CA SER A 144 5.32 14.46 -7.92
C SER A 144 4.37 13.29 -8.26
N HIS A 145 3.31 13.09 -7.48
CA HIS A 145 2.33 12.03 -7.72
C HIS A 145 1.49 12.32 -8.97
N THR A 146 1.04 13.57 -9.15
CA THR A 146 0.33 14.00 -10.37
C THR A 146 1.19 13.79 -11.61
N THR A 147 2.47 14.19 -11.55
CA THR A 147 3.43 14.01 -12.64
C THR A 147 3.62 12.53 -12.96
N ALA A 148 3.89 11.70 -11.95
CA ALA A 148 4.08 10.26 -12.12
C ALA A 148 2.83 9.58 -12.71
N PHE A 149 1.64 9.97 -12.27
CA PHE A 149 0.36 9.46 -12.77
C PHE A 149 0.15 9.77 -14.26
N LEU A 150 0.36 11.04 -14.65
CA LEU A 150 0.23 11.46 -16.04
C LEU A 150 1.26 10.79 -16.95
N ARG A 151 2.49 10.57 -16.47
CA ARG A 151 3.49 9.75 -17.19
C ARG A 151 3.03 8.31 -17.35
N ALA A 152 2.46 7.71 -16.31
CA ALA A 152 1.93 6.35 -16.35
C ALA A 152 0.81 6.21 -17.38
N ILE A 153 -0.12 7.18 -17.44
CA ILE A 153 -1.16 7.25 -18.49
C ILE A 153 -0.53 7.38 -19.88
N GLN A 154 0.40 8.32 -20.06
CA GLN A 154 1.05 8.56 -21.35
C GLN A 154 1.74 7.30 -21.89
N HIS A 155 2.35 6.50 -21.01
CA HIS A 155 3.04 5.27 -21.36
C HIS A 155 2.12 4.03 -21.42
N GLY A 156 0.86 4.13 -20.98
CA GLY A 156 -0.06 2.99 -20.93
C GLY A 156 0.26 1.98 -19.83
N CYS A 157 0.79 2.44 -18.69
CA CYS A 157 1.07 1.58 -17.55
C CYS A 157 -0.25 1.05 -16.95
N PRO A 158 -0.33 -0.24 -16.58
CA PRO A 158 -1.52 -0.78 -15.93
C PRO A 158 -1.70 -0.20 -14.51
N PRO A 159 -2.95 0.09 -14.10
CA PRO A 159 -3.24 0.43 -12.70
C PRO A 159 -2.85 -0.72 -11.77
N LYS A 160 -2.35 -0.39 -10.59
CA LYS A 160 -1.98 -1.38 -9.55
C LYS A 160 -2.92 -1.39 -8.34
N THR A 161 -4.06 -0.69 -8.40
CA THR A 161 -5.03 -0.62 -7.29
C THR A 161 -6.01 -1.79 -7.31
N LEU A 162 -6.48 -2.20 -6.12
CA LEU A 162 -7.37 -3.36 -5.90
C LEU A 162 -8.70 -3.32 -6.67
N ASN A 163 -9.10 -2.16 -7.21
CA ASN A 163 -10.41 -1.94 -7.80
C ASN A 163 -10.37 -1.65 -9.31
N LEU A 164 -9.18 -1.61 -9.93
CA LEU A 164 -8.99 -1.23 -11.34
C LEU A 164 -8.05 -2.22 -12.05
N GLU A 165 -8.32 -3.53 -11.92
CA GLU A 165 -7.61 -4.53 -12.72
C GLU A 165 -8.09 -4.43 -14.19
N GLY A 166 -7.22 -3.91 -15.06
CA GLY A 166 -7.51 -3.59 -16.45
C GLY A 166 -6.94 -2.22 -16.80
N GLY A 167 -6.44 -2.03 -18.02
CA GLY A 167 -5.94 -0.72 -18.45
C GLY A 167 -7.01 0.36 -18.26
N LEU A 168 -6.61 1.55 -17.81
CA LEU A 168 -7.49 2.72 -17.82
C LEU A 168 -7.60 3.23 -19.25
N ASP A 169 -8.73 2.96 -19.91
CA ASP A 169 -9.03 3.54 -21.21
C ASP A 169 -9.59 4.96 -21.02
N ILE A 170 -8.69 5.94 -21.01
CA ILE A 170 -9.02 7.36 -20.84
C ILE A 170 -9.13 7.98 -22.22
N SER A 171 -10.33 8.49 -22.56
CA SER A 171 -10.57 9.19 -23.83
C SER A 171 -9.50 10.24 -24.09
N LYS A 172 -9.03 10.36 -25.33
CA LYS A 172 -8.08 11.39 -25.76
C LYS A 172 -8.61 12.81 -25.60
N ASP A 173 -9.93 12.96 -25.49
CA ASP A 173 -10.60 14.24 -25.24
C ASP A 173 -10.65 14.61 -23.75
N ASP A 174 -10.20 13.72 -22.85
CA ASP A 174 -10.12 14.05 -21.41
C ASP A 174 -9.09 15.16 -21.16
N PRO A 175 -9.40 16.18 -20.33
CA PRO A 175 -8.48 17.26 -19.99
C PRO A 175 -7.10 16.82 -19.45
N CYS A 176 -6.96 15.59 -18.95
CA CYS A 176 -5.66 15.06 -18.57
C CYS A 176 -4.67 15.03 -19.75
N TRP A 177 -5.16 14.86 -20.99
CA TRP A 177 -4.30 14.82 -22.18
C TRP A 177 -3.72 16.18 -22.54
N ASP A 178 -4.39 17.28 -22.19
CA ASP A 178 -3.82 18.62 -22.28
C ASP A 178 -2.64 18.80 -21.32
N LEU A 179 -2.71 18.22 -20.13
CA LEU A 179 -1.60 18.22 -19.18
C LEU A 179 -0.43 17.34 -19.65
N ILE A 180 -0.73 16.21 -20.30
CA ILE A 180 0.28 15.30 -20.84
C ILE A 180 1.01 15.94 -22.02
N THR A 181 0.28 16.54 -22.96
CA THR A 181 0.83 17.00 -24.25
C THR A 181 1.39 18.40 -24.21
N GLN A 182 0.71 19.32 -23.52
CA GLN A 182 1.12 20.74 -23.47
C GLN A 182 1.77 21.10 -22.13
N GLY A 183 1.62 20.27 -21.09
CA GLY A 183 2.20 20.53 -19.78
C GLY A 183 1.46 21.59 -18.96
N TRP A 184 2.13 22.09 -17.93
CA TRP A 184 1.70 23.25 -17.13
C TRP A 184 2.92 24.02 -16.62
N THR A 185 2.67 25.16 -15.98
CA THR A 185 3.72 26.07 -15.53
C THR A 185 4.43 25.57 -14.28
N TRP A 186 5.76 25.58 -14.32
CA TRP A 186 6.65 25.25 -13.21
C TRP A 186 7.61 26.38 -12.92
N THR A 187 7.89 26.61 -11.65
CA THR A 187 9.13 27.29 -11.24
C THR A 187 10.24 26.24 -11.18
N ILE A 188 11.36 26.52 -11.82
CA ILE A 188 12.49 25.61 -11.96
C ILE A 188 13.70 26.26 -11.30
N LEU A 189 14.31 25.52 -10.38
CA LEU A 189 15.56 25.89 -9.74
C LEU A 189 16.74 25.34 -10.53
N SER A 190 17.82 26.12 -10.64
CA SER A 190 19.05 25.67 -11.26
C SER A 190 19.70 24.52 -10.48
N HIS A 191 20.40 23.62 -11.17
CA HIS A 191 21.18 22.53 -10.53
C HIS A 191 22.24 23.06 -9.53
N LEU A 192 22.69 24.31 -9.70
CA LEU A 192 23.63 24.98 -8.80
C LEU A 192 23.03 25.15 -7.40
N VAL A 193 21.71 25.27 -7.29
CA VAL A 193 21.02 25.51 -6.01
C VAL A 193 21.20 24.35 -5.04
N GLU A 194 20.96 23.10 -5.48
CA GLU A 194 21.18 21.93 -4.61
C GLU A 194 22.66 21.68 -4.33
N THR A 195 23.53 22.09 -5.24
CA THR A 195 24.98 21.96 -5.04
C THR A 195 25.46 22.91 -3.95
N GLN A 196 24.98 24.16 -3.98
CA GLN A 196 25.33 25.19 -3.01
C GLN A 196 24.58 25.03 -1.67
N PHE A 197 23.34 24.55 -1.69
CA PHE A 197 22.46 24.38 -0.52
C PHE A 197 21.82 22.98 -0.50
N PRO A 198 22.56 21.93 -0.11
CA PRO A 198 22.07 20.54 -0.14
C PRO A 198 20.79 20.27 0.67
N GLN A 199 20.54 21.05 1.72
CA GLN A 199 19.36 20.97 2.58
C GLN A 199 18.11 21.61 1.98
N LEU A 200 18.26 22.45 0.95
CA LEU A 200 17.18 23.28 0.44
C LEU A 200 16.05 22.48 -0.23
N PRO A 201 16.31 21.44 -1.06
CA PRO A 201 15.23 20.64 -1.63
C PRO A 201 14.32 20.02 -0.56
N THR A 202 14.88 19.55 0.55
CA THR A 202 14.10 19.01 1.67
C THR A 202 13.19 20.07 2.28
N MET A 203 13.73 21.26 2.58
CA MET A 203 12.94 22.36 3.14
C MET A 203 11.80 22.78 2.19
N LEU A 204 12.09 22.93 0.90
CA LEU A 204 11.10 23.33 -0.11
C LEU A 204 9.99 22.29 -0.25
N GLN A 205 10.34 21.00 -0.25
CA GLN A 205 9.35 19.91 -0.26
C GLN A 205 8.49 19.91 1.01
N SER A 206 9.07 20.18 2.18
CA SER A 206 8.31 20.32 3.43
C SER A 206 7.31 21.47 3.35
N ALA A 207 7.70 22.61 2.77
CA ALA A 207 6.79 23.74 2.54
C ALA A 207 5.64 23.37 1.59
N LEU A 208 5.99 22.83 0.42
CA LEU A 208 5.03 22.57 -0.66
C LEU A 208 4.08 21.41 -0.34
N ASN A 209 4.46 20.50 0.55
CA ASN A 209 3.59 19.44 1.05
C ASN A 209 2.77 19.85 2.28
N SER A 210 3.03 21.02 2.89
CA SER A 210 2.34 21.46 4.11
C SER A 210 0.82 21.56 3.94
N PRO A 211 0.24 22.03 2.81
CA PRO A 211 -1.22 22.07 2.65
C PRO A 211 -1.87 20.69 2.73
N ASN A 212 -1.21 19.67 2.16
CA ASN A 212 -1.66 18.29 2.25
C ASN A 212 -1.53 17.75 3.67
N GLN A 213 -0.47 18.11 4.39
CA GLN A 213 -0.24 17.69 5.78
C GLN A 213 -1.21 18.33 6.78
N VAL A 214 -1.70 19.54 6.49
CA VAL A 214 -2.76 20.20 7.27
C VAL A 214 -4.10 19.48 7.09
N MET A 215 -4.43 19.09 5.85
CA MET A 215 -5.70 18.42 5.54
C MET A 215 -5.72 16.92 5.88
N LYS A 216 -4.55 16.26 5.81
CA LYS A 216 -4.38 14.83 6.12
C LYS A 216 -3.11 14.66 6.96
N ALA A 217 -3.28 14.23 8.21
CA ALA A 217 -2.15 13.99 9.11
C ALA A 217 -1.13 13.02 8.47
N ALA A 218 0.15 13.35 8.60
CA ALA A 218 1.24 12.45 8.22
C ALA A 218 1.18 11.18 9.06
N ASN A 219 1.46 10.03 8.45
CA ASN A 219 1.55 8.78 9.21
C ASN A 219 2.83 8.72 10.05
N GLU A 220 2.83 7.81 11.01
CA GLU A 220 3.91 7.70 11.99
C GLU A 220 5.27 7.34 11.37
N LEU A 221 5.28 6.57 10.27
CA LEU A 221 6.52 6.25 9.55
C LEU A 221 7.09 7.49 8.85
N GLU A 222 6.25 8.34 8.27
CA GLU A 222 6.66 9.60 7.65
C GLU A 222 7.24 10.56 8.68
N LEU A 223 6.59 10.69 9.84
CA LEU A 223 7.09 11.50 10.95
C LEU A 223 8.44 10.97 11.47
N ALA A 224 8.58 9.65 11.62
CA ALA A 224 9.84 9.02 12.02
C ALA A 224 10.96 9.20 10.97
N ALA A 225 10.61 9.14 9.69
CA ALA A 225 11.56 9.41 8.61
C ALA A 225 12.05 10.87 8.62
N GLN A 226 11.16 11.84 8.86
CA GLN A 226 11.54 13.25 9.02
C GLN A 226 12.47 13.45 10.23
N LEU A 227 12.15 12.86 11.39
CA LEU A 227 13.03 12.88 12.56
C LEU A 227 14.42 12.30 12.24
N SER A 228 14.47 11.13 11.59
CA SER A 228 15.72 10.47 11.21
C SER A 228 16.56 11.33 10.25
N GLN A 229 15.90 12.07 9.36
CA GLN A 229 16.57 12.97 8.43
C GLN A 229 17.18 14.16 9.17
N TYR A 230 16.46 14.78 10.09
CA TYR A 230 17.00 15.88 10.90
C TYR A 230 18.16 15.43 11.78
N PHE A 231 18.09 14.26 12.41
CA PHE A 231 19.23 13.69 13.13
C PHE A 231 20.43 13.41 12.23
N SER A 232 20.19 12.95 10.99
CA SER A 232 21.28 12.74 10.01
C SER A 232 21.94 14.05 9.56
N LEU A 233 21.23 15.18 9.69
CA LEU A 233 21.75 16.53 9.47
C LEU A 233 22.43 17.12 10.72
N GLY A 234 22.53 16.36 11.81
CA GLY A 234 23.18 16.80 13.05
C GLY A 234 22.33 17.69 13.95
N LEU A 235 21.01 17.76 13.72
CA LEU A 235 20.13 18.56 14.58
C LEU A 235 19.93 17.87 15.94
N GLU A 236 19.90 18.69 16.98
CA GLU A 236 19.59 18.24 18.34
C GLU A 236 18.12 17.81 18.48
N LEU A 237 17.85 17.00 19.52
CA LEU A 237 16.53 16.39 19.76
C LEU A 237 15.37 17.39 19.73
N GLN A 238 15.55 18.50 20.44
CA GLN A 238 14.52 19.51 20.60
C GLN A 238 14.26 20.25 19.29
N GLU A 239 15.33 20.61 18.57
CA GLU A 239 15.22 21.30 17.29
C GLU A 239 14.57 20.40 16.22
N ALA A 240 14.95 19.12 16.16
CA ALA A 240 14.35 18.16 15.23
C ALA A 240 12.82 18.02 15.47
N LYS A 241 12.39 17.94 16.73
CA LYS A 241 10.96 17.89 17.09
C LYS A 241 10.22 19.15 16.68
N GLU A 242 10.79 20.32 16.95
CA GLU A 242 10.21 21.61 16.59
C GLU A 242 10.02 21.73 15.08
N LYS A 243 10.99 21.29 14.28
CA LYS A 243 10.88 21.30 12.81
C LYS A 243 9.81 20.35 12.29
N VAL A 244 9.66 19.16 12.88
CA VAL A 244 8.58 18.23 12.52
C VAL A 244 7.20 18.82 12.87
N LEU A 245 7.06 19.43 14.05
CA LEU A 245 5.81 20.07 14.48
C LEU A 245 5.45 21.31 13.68
N ALA A 246 6.43 22.02 13.13
CA ALA A 246 6.20 23.22 12.33
C ALA A 246 5.47 22.96 11.00
N ILE A 247 5.50 21.72 10.50
CA ILE A 247 4.93 21.36 9.19
C ILE A 247 3.82 20.30 9.27
N ASN A 248 3.75 19.53 10.35
CA ASN A 248 2.75 18.47 10.52
C ASN A 248 1.80 18.75 11.68
N THR A 249 0.55 18.33 11.53
CA THR A 249 -0.38 18.17 12.66
C THR A 249 -0.19 16.77 13.26
N CYS A 250 0.43 16.67 14.44
CA CYS A 250 0.55 15.40 15.15
C CYS A 250 0.35 15.57 16.67
N PRO A 251 -0.31 14.61 17.36
CA PRO A 251 -0.38 14.62 18.82
C PRO A 251 1.01 14.56 19.44
N ALA A 252 1.25 15.35 20.50
CA ALA A 252 2.54 15.42 21.18
C ALA A 252 3.02 14.05 21.69
N GLU A 253 2.10 13.21 22.20
CA GLU A 253 2.42 11.87 22.68
C GLU A 253 2.88 10.93 21.56
N VAL A 254 2.31 11.04 20.35
CA VAL A 254 2.76 10.26 19.19
C VAL A 254 4.19 10.65 18.84
N LEU A 255 4.49 11.95 18.77
CA LEU A 255 5.84 12.43 18.47
C LEU A 255 6.86 11.99 19.52
N LYS A 256 6.48 11.99 20.80
CA LYS A 256 7.31 11.48 21.89
C LYS A 256 7.62 9.99 21.71
N CYS A 257 6.61 9.17 21.40
CA CYS A 257 6.80 7.74 21.13
C CYS A 257 7.72 7.50 19.93
N LEU A 258 7.52 8.25 18.83
CA LEU A 258 8.33 8.13 17.62
C LEU A 258 9.77 8.57 17.84
N THR A 259 9.97 9.64 18.61
CA THR A 259 11.31 10.06 19.01
C THR A 259 12.04 8.94 19.74
N HIS A 260 11.38 8.31 20.72
CA HIS A 260 11.96 7.19 21.46
C HIS A 260 12.27 6.01 20.53
N MET A 261 11.36 5.67 19.62
CA MET A 261 11.59 4.63 18.62
C MET A 261 12.79 4.90 17.72
N VAL A 262 12.91 6.12 17.20
CA VAL A 262 13.99 6.52 16.29
C VAL A 262 15.34 6.49 17.01
N GLN A 263 15.42 7.00 18.24
CA GLN A 263 16.67 7.05 19.00
C GLN A 263 17.15 5.68 19.47
N ASN A 264 16.24 4.80 19.89
CA ASN A 264 16.63 3.56 20.60
C ASN A 264 16.59 2.32 19.71
N TYR A 265 15.78 2.31 18.64
CA TYR A 265 15.49 1.07 17.90
C TYR A 265 15.67 1.18 16.39
N CYS A 266 15.96 2.36 15.83
CA CYS A 266 16.03 2.55 14.37
C CYS A 266 17.45 2.54 13.77
N GLY A 267 18.47 2.17 14.56
CA GLY A 267 19.85 1.97 14.10
C GLY A 267 20.73 3.23 14.06
N GLY A 268 20.18 4.40 14.39
CA GLY A 268 20.96 5.64 14.61
C GLY A 268 21.47 6.35 13.34
N PRO A 269 21.97 7.59 13.50
CA PRO A 269 22.51 8.39 12.40
C PRO A 269 23.88 7.87 11.93
N PRO A 270 24.26 8.14 10.66
CA PRO A 270 23.47 8.77 9.59
C PRO A 270 22.60 7.76 8.80
N ALA A 271 22.68 6.47 9.12
CA ALA A 271 22.18 5.40 8.26
C ALA A 271 20.69 5.10 8.46
N PHE A 272 20.19 5.14 9.69
CA PHE A 272 18.84 4.73 10.12
C PHE A 272 18.27 3.56 9.30
N PRO A 273 18.97 2.40 9.27
CA PRO A 273 18.66 1.32 8.32
C PRO A 273 17.23 0.81 8.45
N PHE A 274 16.68 0.76 9.68
CA PHE A 274 15.34 0.26 9.90
C PHE A 274 14.24 1.22 9.40
N ILE A 275 14.48 2.53 9.36
CA ILE A 275 13.56 3.47 8.70
C ILE A 275 13.53 3.19 7.19
N LYS A 276 14.69 2.97 6.57
CA LYS A 276 14.77 2.65 5.13
C LYS A 276 14.05 1.35 4.80
N VAL A 277 14.24 0.32 5.62
CA VAL A 277 13.53 -0.98 5.50
C VAL A 277 12.02 -0.76 5.61
N LEU A 278 11.54 -0.04 6.62
CA LEU A 278 10.12 0.24 6.80
C LEU A 278 9.52 1.05 5.63
N GLN A 279 10.25 2.04 5.10
CA GLN A 279 9.85 2.79 3.91
C GLN A 279 9.77 1.91 2.66
N ALA A 280 10.72 1.00 2.46
CA ALA A 280 10.69 0.04 1.34
C ALA A 280 9.52 -0.94 1.46
N ILE A 281 9.23 -1.43 2.68
CA ILE A 281 8.09 -2.31 2.94
C ILE A 281 6.76 -1.57 2.71
N SER A 282 6.64 -0.34 3.21
CA SER A 282 5.44 0.50 3.07
C SER A 282 5.15 0.89 1.62
N ARG A 283 6.18 1.15 0.80
CA ARG A 283 6.02 1.40 -0.64
C ARG A 283 5.35 0.25 -1.38
N ASN A 284 5.56 -0.98 -0.92
CA ASN A 284 5.00 -2.21 -1.47
C ASN A 284 3.66 -2.61 -0.83
N SER A 285 3.04 -1.76 0.01
CA SER A 285 1.72 -1.99 0.58
C SER A 285 0.69 -0.99 0.07
N ASN A 286 -0.54 -1.48 -0.14
CA ASN A 286 -1.65 -0.73 -0.73
C ASN A 286 -2.24 0.31 0.22
N ILE A 287 -1.66 0.53 1.41
CA ILE A 287 -2.35 1.26 2.47
C ILE A 287 -1.37 2.13 3.26
N GLN A 288 -1.52 3.45 3.12
CA GLN A 288 -1.01 4.41 4.09
C GLN A 288 -1.84 4.29 5.37
N LEU A 289 -1.44 3.38 6.25
CA LEU A 289 -2.08 3.19 7.54
C LEU A 289 -1.43 4.05 8.61
N LEU A 290 -2.28 4.56 9.48
CA LEU A 290 -1.90 5.02 10.81
C LEU A 290 -1.74 3.81 11.73
N VAL A 291 -0.71 3.82 12.55
CA VAL A 291 -0.52 2.82 13.62
C VAL A 291 -1.45 3.12 14.79
N GLY A 292 -1.64 4.40 15.11
CA GLY A 292 -2.42 4.88 16.24
C GLY A 292 -1.57 5.07 17.51
N GLN A 293 -1.93 6.07 18.31
CA GLN A 293 -1.18 6.49 19.49
C GLN A 293 -0.93 5.36 20.50
N ASP A 294 -1.98 4.66 20.93
CA ASP A 294 -1.87 3.60 21.97
C ASP A 294 -0.91 2.47 21.57
N LEU A 295 -0.89 2.15 20.28
CA LEU A 295 -0.04 1.11 19.72
C LEU A 295 1.39 1.60 19.52
N MET A 296 1.59 2.86 19.13
CA MET A 296 2.94 3.43 19.10
C MET A 296 3.54 3.54 20.50
N GLU A 297 2.73 3.89 21.51
CA GLU A 297 3.19 3.90 22.90
C GLU A 297 3.60 2.50 23.36
N SER A 298 2.77 1.50 23.07
CA SER A 298 3.08 0.10 23.38
C SER A 298 4.36 -0.34 22.65
N LEU A 299 4.49 -0.03 21.36
CA LEU A 299 5.66 -0.39 20.58
C LEU A 299 6.94 0.31 21.06
N ALA A 300 6.84 1.55 21.56
CA ALA A 300 7.97 2.31 22.10
C ALA A 300 8.40 1.81 23.47
N TYR A 301 7.45 1.60 24.40
CA TYR A 301 7.75 1.50 25.83
C TYR A 301 7.47 0.14 26.45
N THR A 302 6.91 -0.84 25.73
CA THR A 302 6.71 -2.18 26.30
C THR A 302 8.04 -2.76 26.77
N ASN A 303 8.12 -3.07 28.07
CA ASN A 303 9.21 -3.85 28.65
C ASN A 303 8.86 -5.34 28.59
N PHE A 304 9.62 -6.12 27.83
CA PHE A 304 9.41 -7.56 27.67
C PHE A 304 9.86 -8.40 28.88
N LYS A 305 10.31 -7.76 29.96
CA LYS A 305 10.75 -8.36 31.23
C LYS A 305 11.87 -9.40 31.04
N GLN A 306 12.73 -9.19 30.04
CA GLN A 306 13.94 -9.97 29.82
C GLN A 306 15.15 -9.05 30.06
N PRO A 307 15.94 -9.28 31.11
CA PRO A 307 17.13 -8.49 31.38
C PRO A 307 18.10 -8.51 30.21
N GLY A 308 18.54 -7.34 29.75
CA GLY A 308 19.51 -7.20 28.67
C GLY A 308 18.95 -7.32 27.24
N GLU A 309 17.67 -7.70 27.07
CA GLU A 309 17.05 -7.84 25.76
C GLU A 309 15.96 -6.78 25.52
N VAL A 310 16.17 -5.93 24.51
CA VAL A 310 15.23 -4.86 24.13
C VAL A 310 14.37 -5.19 22.90
N PHE A 311 14.65 -6.31 22.24
CA PHE A 311 13.92 -6.85 21.08
C PHE A 311 13.73 -5.86 19.93
N THR A 312 14.82 -5.20 19.53
CA THR A 312 14.83 -4.15 18.51
C THR A 312 14.22 -4.64 17.19
N LEU A 313 14.68 -5.78 16.66
CA LEU A 313 14.21 -6.29 15.37
C LEU A 313 12.77 -6.78 15.43
N CYS A 314 12.35 -7.38 16.55
CA CYS A 314 10.94 -7.72 16.74
C CYS A 314 10.05 -6.48 16.80
N ARG A 315 10.50 -5.36 17.39
CA ARG A 315 9.77 -4.08 17.35
C ARG A 315 9.64 -3.56 15.92
N ILE A 316 10.73 -3.56 15.16
CA ILE A 316 10.70 -3.16 13.74
C ILE A 316 9.78 -4.07 12.93
N ALA A 317 9.82 -5.39 13.16
CA ALA A 317 8.96 -6.35 12.51
C ALA A 317 7.47 -6.16 12.85
N LEU A 318 7.15 -5.82 14.11
CA LEU A 318 5.79 -5.44 14.52
C LEU A 318 5.32 -4.21 13.75
N TRP A 319 6.16 -3.18 13.64
CA TRP A 319 5.84 -1.98 12.87
C TRP A 319 5.61 -2.31 11.38
N ALA A 320 6.50 -3.08 10.77
CA ALA A 320 6.36 -3.53 9.38
C ALA A 320 5.03 -4.29 9.15
N THR A 321 4.64 -5.15 10.09
CA THR A 321 3.37 -5.90 10.03
C THR A 321 2.16 -4.96 10.10
N MET A 322 2.22 -3.93 10.94
CA MET A 322 1.17 -2.91 11.07
C MET A 322 1.02 -2.04 9.81
N LEU A 323 2.10 -1.79 9.08
CA LEU A 323 2.09 -0.98 7.85
C LEU A 323 1.60 -1.73 6.59
N THR A 324 1.47 -3.06 6.68
CA THR A 324 1.20 -3.92 5.51
C THR A 324 -0.13 -4.67 5.56
N THR A 325 -0.88 -4.51 6.65
CA THR A 325 -2.15 -5.19 6.87
C THR A 325 -3.29 -4.63 6.03
N TRP A 326 -4.13 -5.50 5.48
CA TRP A 326 -5.43 -5.11 4.89
C TRP A 326 -6.55 -5.00 5.93
N LYS A 327 -6.33 -5.47 7.16
CA LYS A 327 -7.25 -5.30 8.28
C LYS A 327 -7.05 -3.92 8.92
N HIS A 328 -7.89 -2.96 8.52
CA HIS A 328 -7.88 -1.59 9.03
C HIS A 328 -9.31 -1.03 9.15
N GLN A 329 -9.46 0.07 9.87
CA GLN A 329 -10.69 0.83 10.00
C GLN A 329 -10.34 2.32 10.01
N ASP A 330 -11.01 3.12 9.18
CA ASP A 330 -10.81 4.57 9.08
C ASP A 330 -9.34 4.98 8.87
N GLY A 331 -8.61 4.19 8.07
CA GLY A 331 -7.18 4.40 7.81
C GLY A 331 -6.24 4.02 8.95
N ILE A 332 -6.75 3.45 10.06
CA ILE A 332 -5.95 2.98 11.20
C ILE A 332 -5.86 1.45 11.16
N GLN A 333 -4.65 0.91 11.29
CA GLN A 333 -4.43 -0.54 11.32
C GLN A 333 -5.18 -1.19 12.50
N LYS A 334 -5.80 -2.36 12.27
CA LYS A 334 -6.54 -3.13 13.30
C LYS A 334 -6.08 -4.57 13.40
N LEU A 335 -4.90 -4.88 12.85
CA LEU A 335 -4.37 -6.24 12.86
C LEU A 335 -3.68 -6.54 14.19
N VAL A 336 -2.73 -5.70 14.58
CA VAL A 336 -2.02 -5.79 15.86
C VAL A 336 -2.74 -4.91 16.85
N THR A 337 -3.02 -5.45 18.04
CA THR A 337 -3.71 -4.76 19.13
C THR A 337 -2.78 -4.66 20.34
N LYS A 338 -3.08 -3.75 21.27
CA LYS A 338 -2.33 -3.63 22.54
C LYS A 338 -2.30 -4.94 23.32
N ALA A 339 -3.41 -5.70 23.28
CA ALA A 339 -3.49 -7.01 23.90
C ALA A 339 -2.53 -8.03 23.27
N ASP A 340 -2.23 -7.92 21.98
CA ASP A 340 -1.24 -8.79 21.34
C ASP A 340 0.17 -8.49 21.84
N ILE A 341 0.54 -7.21 21.93
CA ILE A 341 1.84 -6.78 22.45
C ILE A 341 2.01 -7.23 23.91
N GLU A 342 0.96 -7.14 24.73
CA GLU A 342 1.00 -7.65 26.09
C GLU A 342 1.14 -9.18 26.15
N LYS A 343 0.48 -9.92 25.26
CA LYS A 343 0.63 -11.39 25.16
C LYS A 343 2.03 -11.84 24.79
N LEU A 344 2.81 -11.01 24.09
CA LEU A 344 4.20 -11.31 23.75
C LEU A 344 5.11 -11.44 24.98
N LYS A 345 4.72 -10.82 26.11
CA LYS A 345 5.46 -10.87 27.39
C LYS A 345 5.27 -12.18 28.14
N SER A 346 4.38 -13.06 27.68
CA SER A 346 4.12 -14.34 28.32
C SER A 346 5.31 -15.28 28.20
N LYS A 347 5.48 -16.18 29.18
CA LYS A 347 6.55 -17.20 29.16
C LYS A 347 6.53 -18.06 27.89
N THR A 348 5.35 -18.28 27.31
CA THR A 348 5.18 -19.07 26.07
C THR A 348 5.67 -18.33 24.83
N ASN A 349 5.48 -17.01 24.76
CA ASN A 349 5.83 -16.22 23.59
C ASN A 349 7.23 -15.61 23.68
N ILE A 350 7.79 -15.46 24.89
CA ILE A 350 9.11 -14.85 25.06
C ILE A 350 10.22 -15.68 24.43
N SER A 351 10.16 -17.01 24.53
CA SER A 351 11.12 -17.91 23.86
C SER A 351 11.04 -17.80 22.33
N LYS A 352 9.82 -17.61 21.79
CA LYS A 352 9.60 -17.38 20.36
C LYS A 352 10.14 -16.03 19.91
N LEU A 353 9.99 -14.99 20.73
CA LEU A 353 10.59 -13.68 20.48
C LEU A 353 12.12 -13.74 20.48
N GLN A 354 12.74 -14.45 21.44
CA GLN A 354 14.19 -14.64 21.48
C GLN A 354 14.72 -15.39 20.25
N LEU A 355 13.97 -16.39 19.78
CA LEU A 355 14.29 -17.06 18.53
C LEU A 355 14.12 -16.12 17.33
N ALA A 356 13.03 -15.36 17.29
CA ALA A 356 12.77 -14.40 16.21
C ALA A 356 13.84 -13.33 16.13
N GLU A 357 14.23 -12.72 17.26
CA GLU A 357 15.26 -11.69 17.31
C GLU A 357 16.58 -12.20 16.74
N ARG A 358 17.01 -13.41 17.16
CA ARG A 358 18.24 -14.03 16.65
C ARG A 358 18.17 -14.35 15.16
N GLN A 359 17.05 -14.90 14.69
CA GLN A 359 16.88 -15.24 13.27
C GLN A 359 16.81 -13.98 12.40
N LEU A 360 16.11 -12.94 12.85
CA LEU A 360 16.05 -11.66 12.15
C LEU A 360 17.41 -10.98 12.13
N GLN A 361 18.21 -11.08 13.20
CA GLN A 361 19.57 -10.55 13.21
C GLN A 361 20.45 -11.27 12.19
N GLY A 362 20.41 -12.61 12.17
CA GLY A 362 21.13 -13.38 11.16
C GLY A 362 20.69 -13.05 9.72
N ALA A 363 19.39 -12.84 9.50
CA ALA A 363 18.87 -12.42 8.21
C ALA A 363 19.35 -11.01 7.81
N LEU A 364 19.40 -10.08 8.75
CA LEU A 364 19.93 -8.73 8.53
C LEU A 364 21.40 -8.77 8.12
N ASP A 365 22.23 -9.55 8.81
CA ASP A 365 23.66 -9.69 8.51
C ASP A 365 23.90 -10.25 7.09
N VAL A 366 23.02 -11.11 6.60
CA VAL A 366 23.05 -11.64 5.23
C VAL A 366 22.63 -10.56 4.23
N VAL A 367 21.58 -9.81 4.53
CA VAL A 367 21.05 -8.74 3.67
C VAL A 367 22.08 -7.63 3.47
N GLU A 368 22.78 -7.22 4.53
CA GLU A 368 23.83 -6.19 4.45
C GLU A 368 25.00 -6.58 3.54
N LYS A 369 25.26 -7.88 3.37
CA LYS A 369 26.33 -8.41 2.52
C LYS A 369 25.88 -8.72 1.10
N CYS A 370 24.58 -8.64 0.81
CA CYS A 370 24.04 -8.96 -0.51
C CYS A 370 24.35 -7.83 -1.51
N GLN A 371 24.71 -8.19 -2.75
CA GLN A 371 24.89 -7.19 -3.81
C GLN A 371 23.54 -6.57 -4.24
N ASP A 372 22.51 -7.40 -4.36
CA ASP A 372 21.14 -6.94 -4.64
C ASP A 372 20.42 -6.55 -3.34
N GLN A 373 20.70 -5.32 -2.90
CA GLN A 373 20.11 -4.74 -1.68
C GLN A 373 18.59 -4.62 -1.76
N GLN A 374 18.03 -4.43 -2.95
CA GLN A 374 16.58 -4.25 -3.14
C GLN A 374 15.84 -5.57 -2.92
N HIS A 375 16.27 -6.63 -3.60
CA HIS A 375 15.72 -7.98 -3.40
C HIS A 375 15.91 -8.44 -1.97
N ALA A 376 17.09 -8.22 -1.40
CA ALA A 376 17.41 -8.62 -0.04
C ALA A 376 16.51 -7.93 1.00
N THR A 377 16.31 -6.61 0.88
CA THR A 377 15.41 -5.85 1.76
C THR A 377 13.97 -6.34 1.66
N LYS A 378 13.51 -6.70 0.45
CA LYS A 378 12.17 -7.27 0.23
C LYS A 378 12.00 -8.62 0.92
N CYS A 379 13.00 -9.49 0.82
CA CYS A 379 13.01 -10.79 1.51
C CYS A 379 12.99 -10.63 3.04
N LEU A 380 13.82 -9.71 3.57
CA LEU A 380 13.83 -9.40 5.00
C LEU A 380 12.47 -8.91 5.50
N GLY A 381 11.84 -8.00 4.75
CA GLY A 381 10.50 -7.50 5.08
C GLY A 381 9.45 -8.60 5.11
N ARG A 382 9.48 -9.55 4.16
CA ARG A 382 8.59 -10.73 4.17
C ARG A 382 8.83 -11.60 5.40
N MET A 383 10.08 -11.87 5.74
CA MET A 383 10.46 -12.65 6.92
C MET A 383 9.95 -11.99 8.22
N MET A 384 10.15 -10.68 8.37
CA MET A 384 9.65 -9.89 9.51
C MET A 384 8.14 -10.05 9.69
N ILE A 385 7.37 -9.86 8.61
CA ILE A 385 5.91 -9.94 8.63
C ILE A 385 5.46 -11.37 8.97
N ARG A 386 6.00 -12.38 8.29
CA ARG A 386 5.67 -13.80 8.55
C ARG A 386 5.91 -14.18 10.01
N THR A 387 7.05 -13.76 10.57
CA THR A 387 7.44 -14.06 11.95
C THR A 387 6.45 -13.50 12.96
N ILE A 388 6.07 -12.24 12.84
CA ILE A 388 5.09 -11.62 13.76
C ILE A 388 3.71 -12.25 13.60
N LEU A 389 3.25 -12.48 12.37
CA LEU A 389 1.97 -13.14 12.13
C LEU A 389 1.94 -14.57 12.70
N PHE A 390 3.06 -15.29 12.63
CA PHE A 390 3.20 -16.61 13.23
C PHE A 390 3.09 -16.55 14.76
N ILE A 391 3.90 -15.71 15.41
CA ILE A 391 3.91 -15.60 16.88
C ILE A 391 2.54 -15.18 17.42
N LEU A 392 1.87 -14.24 16.75
CA LEU A 392 0.55 -13.75 17.13
C LEU A 392 -0.60 -14.66 16.68
N GLN A 393 -0.32 -15.77 15.99
CA GLN A 393 -1.33 -16.69 15.43
C GLN A 393 -2.33 -15.98 14.49
N LYS A 394 -1.83 -15.02 13.71
CA LYS A 394 -2.61 -14.15 12.80
C LYS A 394 -2.26 -14.35 11.32
N GLN A 395 -1.64 -15.48 10.98
CA GLN A 395 -1.18 -15.80 9.62
C GLN A 395 -2.25 -15.65 8.53
N LYS A 396 -3.53 -15.94 8.85
CA LYS A 396 -4.66 -15.75 7.92
C LYS A 396 -4.89 -14.31 7.44
N TRP A 397 -4.33 -13.33 8.15
CA TRP A 397 -4.41 -11.91 7.79
C TRP A 397 -3.18 -11.42 7.02
N GLY A 398 -2.20 -12.30 6.76
CA GLY A 398 -1.08 -12.00 5.88
C GLY A 398 -1.52 -11.92 4.42
N LYS A 399 -0.69 -11.31 3.56
CA LYS A 399 -0.90 -11.31 2.10
C LYS A 399 -0.78 -12.71 1.50
N GLU A 400 -0.03 -13.61 2.13
CA GLU A 400 0.16 -15.00 1.69
C GLU A 400 -0.92 -15.91 2.29
N THR A 401 -2.19 -15.65 2.00
CA THR A 401 -3.35 -16.33 2.63
C THR A 401 -3.39 -17.85 2.39
N SER A 402 -2.71 -18.35 1.35
CA SER A 402 -2.60 -19.77 1.01
C SER A 402 -1.44 -20.50 1.69
N LYS A 403 -0.57 -19.79 2.42
CA LYS A 403 0.57 -20.38 3.13
C LYS A 403 0.40 -20.23 4.63
N THR A 404 0.66 -21.33 5.33
CA THR A 404 0.71 -21.35 6.80
C THR A 404 2.02 -21.97 7.23
N TRP A 405 2.72 -21.27 8.10
CA TRP A 405 3.98 -21.66 8.70
C TRP A 405 3.69 -22.41 10.00
N LYS A 406 4.28 -23.59 10.16
CA LYS A 406 4.16 -24.42 11.37
C LYS A 406 5.23 -24.09 12.39
N THR A 407 6.40 -23.64 11.94
CA THR A 407 7.54 -23.28 12.80
C THR A 407 8.21 -21.98 12.32
N GLN A 408 9.03 -21.37 13.18
CA GLN A 408 9.86 -20.23 12.79
C GLN A 408 11.00 -20.64 11.85
N ASP A 409 11.45 -21.90 11.93
CA ASP A 409 12.50 -22.41 11.05
C ASP A 409 12.01 -22.55 9.60
N GLU A 410 10.75 -22.94 9.37
CA GLU A 410 10.15 -22.92 8.02
C GLU A 410 10.14 -21.51 7.42
N ILE A 411 9.96 -20.47 8.25
CA ILE A 411 9.98 -19.07 7.80
C ILE A 411 11.41 -18.66 7.42
N LEU A 412 12.41 -19.05 8.22
CA LEU A 412 13.83 -18.81 7.93
C LEU A 412 14.28 -19.54 6.66
N GLU A 413 13.82 -20.79 6.47
CA GLU A 413 14.11 -21.55 5.26
C GLU A 413 13.53 -20.86 4.03
N ALA A 414 12.28 -20.40 4.10
CA ALA A 414 11.66 -19.64 3.01
C ALA A 414 12.43 -18.34 2.69
N PHE A 415 12.88 -17.61 3.72
CA PHE A 415 13.75 -16.44 3.52
C PHE A 415 15.04 -16.83 2.79
N THR A 416 15.68 -17.92 3.19
CA THR A 416 16.93 -18.40 2.58
C THR A 416 16.73 -18.79 1.11
N GLN A 417 15.62 -19.47 0.81
CA GLN A 417 15.26 -19.84 -0.56
C GLN A 417 14.95 -18.61 -1.43
N GLU A 418 14.22 -17.63 -0.90
CA GLU A 418 13.92 -16.38 -1.59
C GLU A 418 15.20 -15.58 -1.87
N MET A 419 16.11 -15.51 -0.90
CA MET A 419 17.43 -14.87 -1.07
C MET A 419 18.28 -15.55 -2.15
N ALA A 420 18.22 -16.89 -2.25
CA ALA A 420 18.97 -17.66 -3.24
C ALA A 420 18.43 -17.53 -4.67
N ASN A 421 17.17 -17.11 -4.86
CA ASN A 421 16.54 -17.08 -6.16
C ASN A 421 15.67 -15.82 -6.38
N PRO A 422 16.22 -14.75 -6.98
CA PRO A 422 15.53 -13.45 -7.13
C PRO A 422 14.29 -13.47 -8.03
N LYS A 423 14.02 -14.58 -8.73
CA LYS A 423 12.83 -14.78 -9.58
C LYS A 423 11.69 -15.55 -8.92
N VAL A 424 11.76 -15.83 -7.62
CA VAL A 424 10.65 -16.50 -6.90
C VAL A 424 9.58 -15.47 -6.50
N GLU A 425 9.03 -14.79 -7.51
CA GLU A 425 7.66 -14.31 -7.41
C GLU A 425 6.76 -15.42 -7.95
N SER A 426 6.29 -16.27 -7.03
CA SER A 426 5.22 -17.24 -7.26
C SER A 426 5.40 -18.18 -8.47
N LEU A 427 6.38 -19.08 -8.43
CA LEU A 427 6.35 -20.26 -9.32
C LEU A 427 6.66 -21.54 -8.54
N GLN A 428 5.77 -22.51 -8.74
CA GLN A 428 5.83 -23.87 -8.23
C GLN A 428 7.14 -24.55 -8.66
N ALA A 429 7.61 -25.49 -7.82
CA ALA A 429 8.78 -26.32 -8.03
C ALA A 429 8.86 -26.90 -9.47
N ALA A 430 10.03 -26.77 -10.09
CA ALA A 430 10.40 -27.54 -11.27
C ALA A 430 11.79 -28.15 -11.04
N GLU A 431 11.89 -29.45 -11.26
CA GLU A 431 13.11 -30.26 -11.23
C GLU A 431 14.12 -29.82 -12.30
N PRO A 432 15.43 -30.14 -12.15
CA PRO A 432 16.46 -29.68 -13.07
C PRO A 432 16.42 -30.40 -14.42
N LEU A 433 16.49 -29.63 -15.51
CA LEU A 433 16.60 -30.13 -16.89
C LEU A 433 18.05 -30.52 -17.21
N VAL A 434 18.23 -31.76 -17.67
CA VAL A 434 19.45 -32.24 -18.33
C VAL A 434 19.41 -31.84 -19.82
N PRO A 435 20.45 -31.20 -20.39
CA PRO A 435 20.50 -30.90 -21.82
C PRO A 435 20.57 -32.20 -22.65
N ARG A 436 19.66 -32.39 -23.61
CA ARG A 436 19.71 -33.49 -24.59
C ARG A 436 19.85 -32.95 -26.02
N ASP A 437 20.67 -33.66 -26.78
CA ASP A 437 21.15 -33.39 -28.15
C ASP A 437 20.02 -33.40 -29.20
N LEU A 438 19.88 -32.30 -29.95
CA LEU A 438 18.79 -32.05 -30.93
C LEU A 438 18.88 -32.92 -32.19
N ALA A 439 19.98 -33.63 -32.43
CA ALA A 439 20.19 -34.43 -33.65
C ALA A 439 19.49 -35.81 -33.65
N LYS A 440 18.80 -36.19 -32.57
CA LYS A 440 18.09 -37.49 -32.43
C LYS A 440 16.62 -37.37 -31.98
N ALA A 441 16.05 -36.16 -31.99
CA ALA A 441 14.69 -35.92 -31.51
C ALA A 441 13.64 -36.59 -32.41
N SER A 442 12.71 -37.35 -31.83
CA SER A 442 11.58 -37.93 -32.56
C SER A 442 10.62 -36.83 -33.06
N SER A 443 9.75 -37.14 -34.02
CA SER A 443 8.72 -36.22 -34.52
C SER A 443 7.87 -35.62 -33.39
N GLN A 444 7.64 -36.40 -32.32
CA GLN A 444 6.93 -36.02 -31.10
C GLN A 444 7.73 -35.01 -30.26
N ASP A 445 9.03 -35.25 -30.08
CA ASP A 445 9.92 -34.36 -29.33
C ASP A 445 10.07 -33.02 -30.05
N MET A 446 10.14 -33.03 -31.39
CA MET A 446 10.19 -31.82 -32.21
C MET A 446 8.91 -30.99 -32.11
N ALA A 447 7.73 -31.64 -32.08
CA ALA A 447 6.45 -30.95 -31.94
C ALA A 447 6.27 -30.28 -30.57
N LEU A 448 6.71 -30.95 -29.50
CA LEU A 448 6.75 -30.39 -28.14
C LEU A 448 7.81 -29.29 -27.99
N PHE A 449 8.94 -29.41 -28.67
CA PHE A 449 9.99 -28.38 -28.69
C PHE A 449 9.52 -27.09 -29.39
N GLN A 450 8.79 -27.23 -30.50
CA GLN A 450 8.22 -26.09 -31.23
C GLN A 450 7.01 -25.47 -30.51
N ASN A 451 6.32 -26.24 -29.66
CA ASN A 451 5.17 -25.79 -28.89
C ASN A 451 5.39 -26.04 -27.38
N PRO A 452 6.34 -25.32 -26.73
CA PRO A 452 6.75 -25.59 -25.35
C PRO A 452 5.63 -25.35 -24.33
N HIS A 453 4.57 -24.65 -24.74
CA HIS A 453 3.35 -24.50 -23.95
C HIS A 453 2.55 -25.81 -23.90
N ILE A 454 2.60 -26.70 -24.90
CA ILE A 454 1.85 -27.96 -24.89
C ILE A 454 2.56 -29.00 -24.02
N LYS A 455 1.81 -29.69 -23.15
CA LYS A 455 2.35 -30.65 -22.19
C LYS A 455 1.41 -31.85 -22.06
N LEU A 456 1.93 -33.06 -22.18
CA LEU A 456 1.17 -34.30 -21.99
C LEU A 456 0.57 -34.35 -20.57
N ASN A 457 -0.64 -34.87 -20.43
CA ASN A 457 -1.40 -34.97 -19.18
C ASN A 457 -1.66 -33.61 -18.49
N LYS A 458 -1.64 -32.53 -19.27
CA LYS A 458 -2.09 -31.20 -18.82
C LYS A 458 -3.37 -30.82 -19.55
N LEU A 459 -4.06 -29.87 -18.95
CA LEU A 459 -5.32 -29.34 -19.44
C LEU A 459 -5.09 -28.10 -20.30
N HIS A 460 -5.85 -27.99 -21.38
CA HIS A 460 -5.74 -26.96 -22.39
C HIS A 460 -7.12 -26.37 -22.73
N LEU A 461 -7.11 -25.10 -23.10
CA LEU A 461 -8.25 -24.36 -23.59
C LEU A 461 -8.03 -23.97 -25.04
N GLN A 462 -9.13 -23.88 -25.77
CA GLN A 462 -9.16 -23.27 -27.09
C GLN A 462 -10.43 -22.45 -27.29
N LYS A 463 -10.29 -21.30 -27.96
CA LYS A 463 -11.34 -20.30 -28.21
C LYS A 463 -12.54 -20.88 -28.94
N ASP A 464 -12.33 -21.83 -29.86
CA ASP A 464 -13.41 -22.45 -30.64
C ASP A 464 -14.28 -23.41 -29.81
N TYR A 465 -13.84 -23.74 -28.59
CA TYR A 465 -14.56 -24.59 -27.65
C TYR A 465 -14.77 -23.86 -26.31
N PRO A 466 -15.55 -22.76 -26.29
CA PRO A 466 -15.75 -21.96 -25.09
C PRO A 466 -16.36 -22.81 -23.96
N GLY A 467 -15.83 -22.65 -22.74
CA GLY A 467 -16.31 -23.36 -21.55
C GLY A 467 -15.88 -24.83 -21.44
N LYS A 468 -15.10 -25.36 -22.40
CA LYS A 468 -14.58 -26.74 -22.35
C LYS A 468 -13.09 -26.75 -22.05
N VAL A 469 -12.65 -27.75 -21.30
CA VAL A 469 -11.25 -27.99 -20.94
C VAL A 469 -10.85 -29.35 -21.47
N PHE A 470 -9.77 -29.44 -22.25
CA PHE A 470 -9.31 -30.69 -22.84
C PHE A 470 -8.00 -31.14 -22.22
N GLU A 471 -7.86 -32.43 -21.97
CA GLU A 471 -6.63 -33.07 -21.53
C GLU A 471 -5.87 -33.60 -22.75
N LEU A 472 -4.58 -33.25 -22.88
CA LEU A 472 -3.72 -33.89 -23.86
C LEU A 472 -3.36 -35.30 -23.36
N THR A 473 -3.95 -36.32 -23.95
CA THR A 473 -3.79 -37.71 -23.50
C THR A 473 -2.79 -38.52 -24.32
N ALA A 474 -2.56 -38.16 -25.59
CA ALA A 474 -1.61 -38.85 -26.47
C ALA A 474 -1.07 -37.93 -27.58
N LEU A 475 0.10 -38.31 -28.12
CA LEU A 475 0.73 -37.73 -29.30
C LEU A 475 1.12 -38.89 -30.23
N ASP A 476 0.77 -38.79 -31.50
CA ASP A 476 1.26 -39.70 -32.54
C ASP A 476 2.34 -39.02 -33.40
N ASP A 477 2.64 -39.53 -34.59
CA ASP A 477 3.69 -38.97 -35.46
C ASP A 477 3.31 -37.62 -36.11
N SER A 478 2.03 -37.22 -36.07
CA SER A 478 1.50 -36.02 -36.76
C SER A 478 0.39 -35.26 -36.04
N LYS A 479 -0.24 -35.84 -35.01
CA LYS A 479 -1.42 -35.33 -34.32
C LYS A 479 -1.36 -35.54 -32.81
N ALA A 480 -2.08 -34.68 -32.10
CA ALA A 480 -2.27 -34.69 -30.66
C ALA A 480 -3.73 -35.04 -30.32
N THR A 481 -3.92 -35.97 -29.37
CA THR A 481 -5.25 -36.36 -28.89
C THR A 481 -5.65 -35.53 -27.67
N MET A 482 -6.71 -34.73 -27.81
CA MET A 482 -7.25 -33.85 -26.77
C MET A 482 -8.63 -34.35 -26.29
N VAL A 483 -8.82 -34.57 -24.99
CA VAL A 483 -10.04 -35.17 -24.43
C VAL A 483 -10.72 -34.27 -23.38
N HIS A 484 -11.99 -33.91 -23.59
CA HIS A 484 -12.83 -33.24 -22.59
C HIS A 484 -13.84 -34.22 -21.99
N LYS A 485 -13.98 -34.24 -20.67
CA LYS A 485 -14.92 -35.11 -19.93
C LYS A 485 -16.00 -34.26 -19.27
N PRO A 486 -17.16 -34.05 -19.91
CA PRO A 486 -18.28 -33.36 -19.29
C PRO A 486 -18.95 -34.25 -18.24
N VAL A 487 -19.60 -33.63 -17.25
CA VAL A 487 -20.14 -34.33 -16.07
C VAL A 487 -21.32 -35.25 -16.41
N LEU A 488 -22.19 -34.82 -17.33
CA LEU A 488 -23.46 -35.47 -17.66
C LEU A 488 -23.55 -35.92 -19.12
N ALA A 489 -22.42 -35.91 -19.84
CA ALA A 489 -22.37 -36.26 -21.26
C ALA A 489 -21.14 -37.13 -21.58
N PRO A 490 -21.14 -37.84 -22.72
CA PRO A 490 -19.97 -38.63 -23.13
C PRO A 490 -18.71 -37.78 -23.36
N PRO A 491 -17.50 -38.35 -23.18
CA PRO A 491 -16.26 -37.65 -23.46
C PRO A 491 -16.13 -37.19 -24.92
N ILE A 492 -15.59 -36.00 -25.12
CA ILE A 492 -15.30 -35.44 -26.44
C ILE A 492 -13.80 -35.63 -26.70
N THR A 493 -13.46 -36.36 -27.76
CA THR A 493 -12.07 -36.61 -28.17
C THR A 493 -11.79 -35.92 -29.50
N LEU A 494 -10.72 -35.14 -29.58
CA LEU A 494 -10.28 -34.43 -30.78
C LEU A 494 -8.88 -34.88 -31.17
N GLN A 495 -8.64 -35.00 -32.48
CA GLN A 495 -7.32 -35.25 -33.05
C GLN A 495 -6.83 -33.98 -33.74
N ILE A 496 -5.81 -33.35 -33.16
CA ILE A 496 -5.34 -32.01 -33.53
C ILE A 496 -4.01 -32.12 -34.26
N PRO A 497 -3.90 -31.71 -35.53
CA PRO A 497 -2.62 -31.64 -36.23
C PRO A 497 -1.62 -30.73 -35.50
N PHE A 498 -0.34 -31.07 -35.52
CA PHE A 498 0.69 -30.32 -34.79
C PHE A 498 0.77 -28.82 -35.16
N GLU A 499 0.48 -28.47 -36.41
CA GLU A 499 0.44 -27.09 -36.89
C GLU A 499 -0.61 -26.23 -36.15
N GLU A 500 -1.67 -26.86 -35.65
CA GLU A 500 -2.77 -26.19 -34.96
C GLU A 500 -2.57 -26.08 -33.45
N LEU A 501 -1.54 -26.73 -32.89
CA LEU A 501 -1.25 -26.71 -31.45
C LEU A 501 -0.90 -25.32 -30.91
N SER A 502 -0.43 -24.41 -31.77
CA SER A 502 -0.21 -23.00 -31.45
C SER A 502 -1.48 -22.27 -30.98
N LYS A 503 -2.66 -22.76 -31.39
CA LYS A 503 -3.96 -22.19 -31.02
C LYS A 503 -4.38 -22.56 -29.59
N TRP A 504 -3.85 -23.66 -29.05
CA TRP A 504 -4.22 -24.21 -27.74
C TRP A 504 -3.37 -23.61 -26.62
N LYS A 505 -3.97 -23.36 -25.45
CA LYS A 505 -3.28 -22.76 -24.29
C LYS A 505 -3.42 -23.64 -23.05
N VAL A 506 -2.33 -23.85 -22.31
CA VAL A 506 -2.40 -24.56 -21.01
C VAL A 506 -3.28 -23.80 -20.04
N SER A 507 -4.06 -24.55 -19.29
CA SER A 507 -4.99 -24.02 -18.31
C SER A 507 -4.81 -24.69 -16.95
N LYS A 508 -5.04 -23.89 -15.90
CA LYS A 508 -5.21 -24.37 -14.52
C LYS A 508 -6.68 -24.68 -14.20
N ALA A 509 -7.60 -24.42 -15.13
CA ALA A 509 -9.00 -24.80 -14.99
C ALA A 509 -9.09 -26.31 -14.78
N LYS A 510 -9.98 -26.73 -13.88
CA LYS A 510 -10.20 -28.14 -13.58
C LYS A 510 -11.17 -28.76 -14.59
N MET A 511 -11.03 -30.06 -14.82
CA MET A 511 -12.07 -30.82 -15.50
C MET A 511 -13.34 -30.75 -14.64
N PRO A 512 -14.53 -30.55 -15.23
CA PRO A 512 -15.78 -30.59 -14.49
C PRO A 512 -15.96 -31.94 -13.77
N GLU A 513 -16.35 -31.90 -12.49
CA GLU A 513 -16.62 -33.08 -11.66
C GLU A 513 -17.96 -32.92 -10.93
N MET A 514 -18.65 -34.04 -10.68
CA MET A 514 -19.85 -34.03 -9.84
C MET A 514 -19.49 -33.65 -8.40
N TYR A 515 -20.31 -32.79 -7.79
CA TYR A 515 -20.20 -32.54 -6.36
C TYR A 515 -20.54 -33.83 -5.58
N PRO A 516 -19.83 -34.16 -4.48
CA PRO A 516 -20.09 -35.39 -3.74
C PRO A 516 -21.51 -35.44 -3.18
N ALA A 517 -22.28 -36.48 -3.52
CA ALA A 517 -23.69 -36.60 -3.16
C ALA A 517 -23.96 -36.50 -1.64
N HIS A 518 -23.02 -36.95 -0.80
CA HIS A 518 -23.13 -36.89 0.66
C HIS A 518 -23.02 -35.48 1.24
N ARG A 519 -22.53 -34.49 0.48
CA ARG A 519 -22.40 -33.08 0.91
C ARG A 519 -23.43 -32.15 0.27
N THR A 520 -24.22 -32.65 -0.67
CA THR A 520 -25.21 -31.84 -1.37
C THR A 520 -26.31 -31.37 -0.42
N GLN A 521 -26.69 -32.18 0.58
CA GLN A 521 -27.70 -31.81 1.58
C GLN A 521 -27.30 -30.59 2.41
N ASP A 522 -26.01 -30.43 2.74
CA ASP A 522 -25.48 -29.31 3.53
C ASP A 522 -25.52 -27.98 2.77
N MET A 523 -25.65 -28.04 1.45
CA MET A 523 -25.68 -26.87 0.57
C MET A 523 -27.09 -26.43 0.18
N LEU A 524 -28.12 -27.17 0.61
CA LEU A 524 -29.49 -26.77 0.40
C LEU A 524 -29.86 -25.62 1.36
N PRO A 525 -30.61 -24.60 0.91
CA PRO A 525 -30.95 -23.44 1.73
C PRO A 525 -31.54 -23.78 3.11
N GLN A 526 -32.35 -24.84 3.20
CA GLN A 526 -32.95 -25.31 4.45
C GLN A 526 -31.95 -25.84 5.49
N ALA A 527 -30.76 -26.26 5.06
CA ALA A 527 -29.70 -26.73 5.93
C ALA A 527 -28.83 -25.58 6.46
N LEU A 528 -28.87 -24.41 5.82
CA LEU A 528 -28.02 -23.26 6.18
C LEU A 528 -28.54 -22.57 7.46
N PRO A 529 -27.70 -22.42 8.50
CA PRO A 529 -28.09 -21.76 9.75
C PRO A 529 -28.60 -20.33 9.57
N PHE A 530 -28.03 -19.60 8.61
CA PHE A 530 -28.45 -18.23 8.29
C PHE A 530 -29.91 -18.17 7.83
N CYS A 531 -30.35 -19.09 6.97
CA CYS A 531 -31.74 -19.12 6.51
C CYS A 531 -32.72 -19.39 7.65
N LYS A 532 -32.34 -20.23 8.62
CA LYS A 532 -33.16 -20.48 9.82
C LYS A 532 -33.28 -19.24 10.72
N GLU A 533 -32.16 -18.52 10.89
CA GLU A 533 -32.15 -17.27 11.68
C GLU A 533 -32.97 -16.15 11.03
N GLU A 534 -32.90 -16.03 9.70
CA GLU A 534 -33.69 -15.07 8.93
C GLU A 534 -35.20 -15.30 9.10
N VAL A 535 -35.65 -16.56 9.00
CA VAL A 535 -37.06 -16.91 9.22
C VAL A 535 -37.50 -16.52 10.63
N ALA A 536 -36.71 -16.86 11.66
CA ALA A 536 -37.03 -16.49 13.04
C ALA A 536 -37.09 -14.96 13.25
N ARG A 537 -36.22 -14.19 12.58
CA ARG A 537 -36.27 -12.72 12.61
C ARG A 537 -37.53 -12.17 11.94
N MET A 538 -37.95 -12.75 10.82
CA MET A 538 -39.16 -12.34 10.11
C MET A 538 -40.41 -12.58 10.96
N GLU A 539 -40.51 -13.74 11.62
CA GLU A 539 -41.60 -14.05 12.54
C GLU A 539 -41.63 -13.09 13.74
N ALA A 540 -40.47 -12.80 14.34
CA ALA A 540 -40.38 -11.83 15.43
C ALA A 540 -40.76 -10.42 14.99
N THR A 541 -40.37 -10.02 13.78
CA THR A 541 -40.73 -8.73 13.19
C THR A 541 -42.24 -8.63 12.97
N LEU A 542 -42.87 -9.70 12.47
CA LEU A 542 -44.32 -9.76 12.29
C LEU A 542 -45.05 -9.62 13.64
N ALA A 543 -44.64 -10.37 14.66
CA ALA A 543 -45.22 -10.28 16.00
C ALA A 543 -45.11 -8.86 16.61
N LEU A 544 -43.99 -8.17 16.37
CA LEU A 544 -43.80 -6.78 16.81
C LEU A 544 -44.78 -5.82 16.12
N HIS A 545 -44.99 -6.00 14.81
CA HIS A 545 -45.95 -5.20 14.04
C HIS A 545 -47.39 -5.46 14.49
N GLU A 546 -47.76 -6.71 14.72
CA GLU A 546 -49.09 -7.07 15.24
C GLU A 546 -49.34 -6.45 16.63
N ALA A 547 -48.33 -6.46 17.51
CA ALA A 547 -48.42 -5.79 18.80
C ALA A 547 -48.61 -4.27 18.65
N CYS A 548 -47.88 -3.63 17.72
CA CYS A 548 -48.03 -2.21 17.42
C CYS A 548 -49.42 -1.88 16.87
N GLN A 549 -49.95 -2.70 15.96
CA GLN A 549 -51.31 -2.52 15.41
C GLN A 549 -52.38 -2.67 16.49
N LYS A 550 -52.25 -3.69 17.35
CA LYS A 550 -53.16 -3.92 18.48
C LYS A 550 -53.19 -2.76 19.48
N HIS A 551 -52.10 -2.02 19.58
CA HIS A 551 -51.92 -0.89 20.49
C HIS A 551 -51.72 0.44 19.75
N ALA A 552 -52.25 0.55 18.53
CA ALA A 552 -52.14 1.75 17.73
C ALA A 552 -52.77 2.95 18.47
N VAL A 553 -52.08 4.08 18.42
CA VAL A 553 -52.51 5.35 19.01
C VAL A 553 -52.90 6.33 17.92
N SER A 554 -53.92 7.15 18.15
CA SER A 554 -54.37 8.15 17.18
C SER A 554 -53.80 9.56 17.45
N PRO A 555 -53.77 10.44 16.44
CA PRO A 555 -53.41 11.86 16.64
C PRO A 555 -54.32 12.64 17.59
N GLN A 556 -55.48 12.09 17.95
CA GLN A 556 -56.38 12.66 18.95
C GLN A 556 -56.02 12.24 20.38
N GLN A 557 -55.20 11.19 20.54
CA GLN A 557 -54.82 10.63 21.84
C GLN A 557 -53.44 11.13 22.30
N VAL A 558 -52.53 11.38 21.37
CA VAL A 558 -51.14 11.75 21.66
C VAL A 558 -50.64 12.93 20.82
N ALA A 559 -49.75 13.73 21.39
CA ALA A 559 -49.06 14.83 20.72
C ALA A 559 -47.55 14.79 20.98
N PHE A 560 -46.76 15.25 20.02
CA PHE A 560 -45.30 15.28 20.08
C PHE A 560 -44.80 16.73 20.02
N ALA A 561 -43.89 17.11 20.91
CA ALA A 561 -43.12 18.35 20.78
C ALA A 561 -41.72 18.05 20.26
N LEU A 562 -41.17 18.96 19.46
CA LEU A 562 -39.82 18.84 18.87
C LEU A 562 -38.73 19.44 19.78
N HIS A 563 -39.06 20.49 20.53
CA HIS A 563 -38.08 21.27 21.30
C HIS A 563 -38.64 21.72 22.67
N PRO A 564 -38.35 21.00 23.77
CA PRO A 564 -37.65 19.71 23.83
C PRO A 564 -38.51 18.55 23.31
N ALA A 565 -37.85 17.51 22.78
CA ALA A 565 -38.51 16.29 22.32
C ALA A 565 -39.31 15.65 23.47
N SER A 566 -40.63 15.61 23.34
CA SER A 566 -41.52 15.09 24.39
C SER A 566 -42.83 14.55 23.84
N LEU A 567 -43.45 13.63 24.57
CA LEU A 567 -44.73 12.99 24.25
C LEU A 567 -45.78 13.37 25.29
N PHE A 568 -46.93 13.83 24.82
CA PHE A 568 -48.07 14.25 25.65
C PHE A 568 -49.31 13.42 25.32
N THR A 569 -50.17 13.22 26.31
CA THR A 569 -51.52 12.69 26.12
C THR A 569 -52.49 13.85 25.94
N LEU A 570 -53.32 13.80 24.92
CA LEU A 570 -54.35 14.82 24.66
C LEU A 570 -55.66 14.55 25.41
N GLU A 571 -55.83 13.35 25.95
CA GLU A 571 -56.97 12.94 26.76
C GLU A 571 -56.51 12.40 28.12
N ALA A 572 -57.35 12.55 29.15
CA ALA A 572 -57.07 12.02 30.48
C ALA A 572 -57.09 10.48 30.47
N ILE A 573 -55.98 9.85 30.86
CA ILE A 573 -55.91 8.39 31.00
C ILE A 573 -56.62 7.96 32.29
N LYS A 574 -57.86 7.48 32.16
CA LYS A 574 -58.74 7.14 33.29
C LYS A 574 -58.44 5.80 33.98
N LYS A 575 -57.62 4.93 33.38
CA LYS A 575 -57.29 3.59 33.89
C LYS A 575 -55.77 3.36 33.91
N PRO A 576 -55.20 2.70 34.94
CA PRO A 576 -53.82 2.24 34.90
C PRO A 576 -53.59 1.38 33.65
N LYS A 577 -52.49 1.64 32.91
CA LYS A 577 -52.18 1.01 31.60
C LYS A 577 -53.19 1.33 30.48
N GLY A 578 -53.89 2.46 30.56
CA GLY A 578 -54.84 2.91 29.53
C GLY A 578 -54.19 3.35 28.20
N LEU A 579 -52.87 3.51 28.17
CA LEU A 579 -52.08 3.75 26.96
C LEU A 579 -50.88 2.79 26.95
N LYS A 580 -50.64 2.14 25.81
CA LYS A 580 -49.46 1.28 25.58
C LYS A 580 -48.79 1.73 24.30
N LEU A 581 -47.48 1.93 24.36
CA LEU A 581 -46.65 2.31 23.22
C LEU A 581 -45.73 1.16 22.92
N ILE A 582 -45.68 0.75 21.65
CA ILE A 582 -44.83 -0.35 21.19
C ILE A 582 -43.61 0.25 20.49
N PRO A 583 -42.38 -0.04 20.97
CA PRO A 583 -41.17 0.47 20.36
C PRO A 583 -40.94 -0.24 19.02
N MET A 584 -41.04 0.51 17.93
CA MET A 584 -40.80 0.00 16.58
C MET A 584 -39.36 0.24 16.15
N GLY A 585 -38.80 -0.69 15.37
CA GLY A 585 -37.41 -0.65 14.97
C GLY A 585 -36.95 -1.87 14.18
N HIS A 586 -35.66 -1.90 13.83
CA HIS A 586 -35.02 -3.06 13.21
C HIS A 586 -34.60 -4.08 14.27
N LEU A 587 -34.86 -5.37 14.04
CA LEU A 587 -34.49 -6.45 14.96
C LEU A 587 -33.10 -7.02 14.66
N SER A 588 -32.29 -7.19 15.69
CA SER A 588 -31.10 -8.04 15.63
C SER A 588 -31.09 -8.98 16.83
N LYS A 589 -30.55 -10.18 16.68
CA LYS A 589 -30.32 -11.07 17.82
C LYS A 589 -29.50 -10.34 18.89
N ALA A 590 -29.95 -10.40 20.15
CA ALA A 590 -29.26 -9.73 21.24
C ALA A 590 -27.86 -10.32 21.44
N LYS A 591 -26.89 -9.46 21.78
CA LYS A 591 -25.55 -9.87 22.19
C LYS A 591 -25.54 -10.11 23.70
N ASP A 592 -24.54 -10.85 24.18
CA ASP A 592 -24.39 -11.18 25.60
C ASP A 592 -24.34 -9.94 26.52
N GLU A 593 -23.84 -8.82 26.01
CA GLU A 593 -23.87 -7.51 26.68
C GLU A 593 -24.70 -6.51 25.87
N LEU A 594 -25.82 -6.06 26.44
CA LEU A 594 -26.67 -5.03 25.87
C LEU A 594 -26.38 -3.66 26.52
N PRO A 595 -26.44 -2.55 25.75
CA PRO A 595 -26.34 -1.21 26.30
C PRO A 595 -27.38 -0.96 27.40
N LYS A 596 -27.02 -0.13 28.39
CA LYS A 596 -27.96 0.28 29.45
C LYS A 596 -29.17 0.98 28.82
N GLY A 597 -30.36 0.42 29.03
CA GLY A 597 -31.62 0.93 28.45
C GLY A 597 -31.96 0.37 27.07
N ALA A 598 -31.25 -0.65 26.58
CA ALA A 598 -31.61 -1.37 25.37
C ALA A 598 -33.03 -1.96 25.45
N ILE A 599 -33.77 -1.86 24.35
CA ILE A 599 -35.15 -2.34 24.25
C ILE A 599 -35.13 -3.72 23.59
N THR A 600 -35.68 -4.72 24.26
CA THR A 600 -35.69 -6.10 23.75
C THR A 600 -37.09 -6.67 23.65
N MET A 601 -37.23 -7.70 22.82
CA MET A 601 -38.39 -8.58 22.80
C MET A 601 -37.97 -10.04 22.78
N GLU A 602 -38.75 -10.89 23.42
CA GLU A 602 -38.59 -12.34 23.38
C GLU A 602 -39.55 -12.94 22.36
N HIS A 603 -39.04 -13.66 21.36
CA HIS A 603 -39.86 -14.37 20.39
C HIS A 603 -39.14 -15.61 19.86
N GLY A 604 -39.84 -16.75 19.81
CA GLY A 604 -39.27 -18.01 19.30
C GLY A 604 -38.07 -18.54 20.11
N GLY A 605 -38.00 -18.23 21.41
CA GLY A 605 -36.88 -18.60 22.28
C GLY A 605 -35.60 -17.79 22.05
N VAL A 606 -35.70 -16.65 21.35
CA VAL A 606 -34.59 -15.75 21.06
C VAL A 606 -34.93 -14.35 21.57
N THR A 607 -33.96 -13.75 22.27
CA THR A 607 -33.98 -12.33 22.62
C THR A 607 -33.56 -11.49 21.41
N TRP A 608 -34.43 -10.60 20.96
CA TRP A 608 -34.19 -9.65 19.89
C TRP A 608 -34.01 -8.25 20.45
N HIS A 609 -32.95 -7.57 20.05
CA HIS A 609 -32.72 -6.15 20.32
C HIS A 609 -33.42 -5.31 19.24
N ILE A 610 -34.26 -4.37 19.67
CA ILE A 610 -35.00 -3.44 18.83
C ILE A 610 -34.18 -2.16 18.68
N HIS A 611 -33.61 -1.96 17.49
CA HIS A 611 -32.88 -0.73 17.16
C HIS A 611 -33.83 0.33 16.63
N PRO A 612 -33.82 1.56 17.18
CA PRO A 612 -34.62 2.64 16.63
C PRO A 612 -34.21 2.91 15.18
N TRP A 613 -35.18 3.22 14.32
CA TRP A 613 -34.87 3.73 12.99
C TRP A 613 -34.13 5.05 13.13
N LYS A 614 -33.07 5.25 12.33
CA LYS A 614 -32.43 6.56 12.22
C LYS A 614 -33.50 7.52 11.67
N SER A 615 -33.77 8.60 12.40
CA SER A 615 -34.85 9.54 12.06
C SER A 615 -34.72 10.05 10.62
N LEU A 616 -35.87 10.27 9.97
CA LEU A 616 -36.01 11.21 8.86
C LEU A 616 -35.77 12.64 9.36
#